data_AF-A0A926WMR7-F1
#
_entry.id   AF-A0A926WMR7-F1
#
_cell.length_a   1.000
_cell.length_b   1.000
_cell.length_c   1.000
_cell.angle_alpha   90.00
_cell.angle_beta   90.00
_cell.angle_gamma   90.00
#
_symmetry.space_group_name_H-M   'P 1'
#
loop_
_entity.id
_entity.type
_entity.pdbx_description
1 polymer ?
#
loop_
_entity_poly.entity_id
_entity_poly.type
_entity_poly.pdbx_seq_one_letter_code
_entity_poly.pdbx_strand_id
1 'polypeptide(L)'
;MLNKVATRIQSRLSRKGLKVVLGEIKDQCIKTFQNIENPTKVEINAVTDYFMNNATKLTVITEDIEAVTTNEAATELETLTNNNSDELEPETTPETSICVDDENGNISPTLTGEPETLGTVDSANEVNTLTTGNNSHPVTADQDTENLPQSQHQVDRTGWYQPAPLANTTKSELVTSTAQGLGVVLNEAEIELIATNVNCSSDDLQETLEEIKGAIIAFIKHRIANNSKKIDDTLNEIVEVATDGFNQNSQQLTDGLRNINQQLQQQSKDFKSKVKSRLKCFQLPEAS
;
A
#
# COMPACT_ATOMS: atom_id res chain seq x y z
N MET A 1 -34.64 14.00 -1.75
CA MET A 1 -33.50 13.91 -0.80
C MET A 1 -32.61 12.69 -1.05
N LEU A 2 -33.16 11.50 -1.29
CA LEU A 2 -32.41 10.25 -1.51
C LEU A 2 -31.23 10.37 -2.50
N ASN A 3 -31.43 11.01 -3.66
CA ASN A 3 -30.35 11.20 -4.66
C ASN A 3 -29.15 11.96 -4.09
N LYS A 4 -29.38 13.04 -3.33
CA LYS A 4 -28.29 13.84 -2.74
C LYS A 4 -27.47 13.02 -1.72
N VAL A 5 -28.15 12.18 -0.94
CA VAL A 5 -27.50 11.31 0.05
C VAL A 5 -26.73 10.19 -0.63
N ALA A 6 -27.33 9.55 -1.65
CA ALA A 6 -26.68 8.51 -2.44
C ALA A 6 -25.42 9.04 -3.15
N THR A 7 -25.46 10.23 -3.76
CA THR A 7 -24.27 10.86 -4.38
C THR A 7 -23.20 11.18 -3.35
N ARG A 8 -23.58 11.61 -2.13
CA ARG A 8 -22.62 11.85 -1.04
C ARG A 8 -21.93 10.56 -0.60
N ILE A 9 -22.66 9.45 -0.50
CA ILE A 9 -22.10 8.13 -0.19
C ILE A 9 -21.20 7.64 -1.33
N GLN A 10 -21.65 7.77 -2.58
CA GLN A 10 -20.85 7.42 -3.76
C GLN A 10 -19.52 8.17 -3.82
N SER A 11 -19.52 9.48 -3.55
CA SER A 11 -18.30 10.30 -3.45
C SER A 11 -17.36 9.83 -2.32
N ARG A 12 -17.90 9.32 -1.20
CA ARG A 12 -17.09 8.75 -0.11
C ARG A 12 -16.49 7.42 -0.49
N LEU A 13 -17.27 6.53 -1.12
CA LEU A 13 -16.80 5.24 -1.60
C LEU A 13 -15.72 5.40 -2.67
N SER A 14 -15.92 6.32 -3.62
CA SER A 14 -14.93 6.61 -4.67
C SER A 14 -13.61 7.13 -4.09
N ARG A 15 -13.65 7.95 -3.04
CA ARG A 15 -12.43 8.41 -2.33
C ARG A 15 -11.73 7.29 -1.55
N LYS A 16 -12.45 6.21 -1.24
CA LYS A 16 -11.90 4.98 -0.64
C LYS A 16 -11.50 3.93 -1.68
N GLY A 17 -11.49 4.29 -2.97
CA GLY A 17 -11.09 3.39 -4.07
C GLY A 17 -12.20 2.47 -4.59
N LEU A 18 -13.44 2.60 -4.10
CA LEU A 18 -14.55 1.74 -4.52
C LEU A 18 -15.53 2.48 -5.44
N LYS A 19 -15.67 2.01 -6.69
CA LYS A 19 -16.69 2.51 -7.63
C LYS A 19 -17.95 1.64 -7.54
N VAL A 20 -19.07 2.25 -7.15
CA VAL A 20 -20.38 1.59 -7.04
C VAL A 20 -21.41 2.37 -7.86
N VAL A 21 -22.31 1.66 -8.53
CA VAL A 21 -23.38 2.26 -9.33
C VAL A 21 -24.39 2.92 -8.41
N LEU A 22 -24.86 4.13 -8.77
CA LEU A 22 -25.75 4.92 -7.93
C LEU A 22 -27.08 4.19 -7.60
N GLY A 23 -27.56 3.33 -8.49
CA GLY A 23 -28.77 2.51 -8.27
C GLY A 23 -28.65 1.61 -7.04
N GLU A 24 -27.57 0.86 -6.94
CA GLU A 24 -27.33 -0.07 -5.82
C GLU A 24 -27.22 0.66 -4.49
N ILE A 25 -26.58 1.84 -4.49
CA ILE A 25 -26.48 2.69 -3.30
C ILE A 25 -27.88 3.13 -2.84
N LYS A 26 -28.77 3.50 -3.78
CA LYS A 26 -30.15 3.91 -3.43
C LYS A 26 -30.93 2.77 -2.81
N ASP A 27 -30.83 1.56 -3.39
CA ASP A 27 -31.51 0.38 -2.87
C ASP A 27 -31.07 0.07 -1.44
N GLN A 28 -29.76 0.19 -1.18
CA GLN A 28 -29.23 -0.02 0.17
C GLN A 28 -29.63 1.10 1.15
N CYS A 29 -29.69 2.35 0.69
CA CYS A 29 -30.20 3.47 1.50
C CYS A 29 -31.66 3.25 1.91
N ILE A 30 -32.52 2.78 0.99
CA ILE A 30 -33.94 2.51 1.27
C ILE A 30 -34.08 1.41 2.34
N LYS A 31 -33.21 0.40 2.32
CA LYS A 31 -33.21 -0.70 3.30
C LYS A 31 -32.69 -0.29 4.68
N THR A 32 -31.74 0.65 4.72
CA THR A 32 -30.99 0.98 5.93
C THR A 32 -31.56 2.19 6.66
N PHE A 33 -32.13 3.15 5.94
CA PHE A 33 -32.57 4.41 6.54
C PHE A 33 -34.00 4.28 7.06
N GLN A 34 -34.19 4.66 8.33
CA GLN A 34 -35.55 4.79 8.88
C GLN A 34 -36.24 6.06 8.37
N ASN A 35 -35.46 7.13 8.10
CA ASN A 35 -35.95 8.38 7.54
C ASN A 35 -35.05 8.88 6.40
N ILE A 36 -35.55 8.79 5.17
CA ILE A 36 -34.82 9.17 3.94
C ILE A 36 -34.63 10.70 3.81
N GLU A 37 -35.46 11.50 4.47
CA GLU A 37 -35.37 12.95 4.36
C GLU A 37 -34.26 13.54 5.24
N ASN A 38 -33.94 12.87 6.35
CA ASN A 38 -32.89 13.29 7.28
C ASN A 38 -32.11 12.09 7.84
N PRO A 39 -31.27 11.43 7.03
CA PRO A 39 -30.50 10.29 7.48
C PRO A 39 -29.42 10.72 8.46
N THR A 40 -29.31 9.96 9.54
CA THR A 40 -28.29 10.17 10.56
C THR A 40 -26.90 9.83 10.02
N LYS A 41 -25.87 10.44 10.64
CA LYS A 41 -24.47 10.15 10.26
C LYS A 41 -24.11 8.67 10.45
N VAL A 42 -24.73 8.02 11.43
CA VAL A 42 -24.55 6.58 11.72
C VAL A 42 -25.08 5.74 10.58
N GLU A 43 -26.29 6.02 10.11
CA GLU A 43 -26.89 5.31 8.96
C GLU A 43 -26.07 5.50 7.67
N ILE A 44 -25.60 6.72 7.39
CA ILE A 44 -24.74 7.00 6.23
C ILE A 44 -23.43 6.20 6.30
N ASN A 45 -22.82 6.12 7.48
CA ASN A 45 -21.61 5.34 7.68
C ASN A 45 -21.90 3.84 7.56
N ALA A 46 -23.01 3.34 8.08
CA ALA A 46 -23.41 1.93 7.96
C ALA A 46 -23.57 1.48 6.49
N VAL A 47 -24.19 2.30 5.65
CA VAL A 47 -24.29 2.01 4.20
C VAL A 47 -22.90 2.04 3.55
N THR A 48 -22.04 2.98 3.94
CA THR A 48 -20.65 3.04 3.42
C THR A 48 -19.87 1.79 3.79
N ASP A 49 -19.97 1.35 5.05
CA ASP A 49 -19.25 0.19 5.57
C ASP A 49 -19.78 -1.13 4.97
N TYR A 50 -21.08 -1.20 4.67
CA TYR A 50 -21.68 -2.33 3.93
C TYR A 50 -20.98 -2.57 2.59
N PHE A 51 -20.80 -1.52 1.78
CA PHE A 51 -20.13 -1.65 0.48
C PHE A 51 -18.62 -1.95 0.63
N MET A 52 -17.94 -1.34 1.60
CA MET A 52 -16.52 -1.64 1.86
C MET A 52 -16.30 -3.10 2.32
N ASN A 53 -17.19 -3.63 3.15
CA ASN A 53 -17.11 -5.00 3.65
C ASN A 53 -17.53 -6.05 2.60
N ASN A 54 -18.41 -5.70 1.67
CA ASN A 54 -18.77 -6.59 0.57
C ASN A 54 -17.73 -6.57 -0.55
N ALA A 55 -17.11 -5.42 -0.83
CA ALA A 55 -16.02 -5.33 -1.79
C ALA A 55 -14.80 -6.17 -1.39
N THR A 56 -14.46 -6.18 -0.09
CA THR A 56 -13.38 -7.03 0.44
C THR A 56 -13.70 -8.53 0.43
N LYS A 57 -14.96 -8.92 0.19
CA LYS A 57 -15.36 -10.32 0.01
C LYS A 57 -15.36 -10.78 -1.44
N LEU A 58 -15.34 -9.86 -2.42
CA LEU A 58 -15.42 -10.18 -3.85
C LEU A 58 -14.08 -10.16 -4.59
N THR A 59 -12.96 -9.81 -3.94
CA THR A 59 -11.62 -9.87 -4.56
C THR A 59 -11.00 -11.27 -4.60
N VAL A 60 -11.82 -12.32 -4.58
CA VAL A 60 -11.36 -13.69 -4.86
C VAL A 60 -12.22 -14.23 -6.01
N ILE A 61 -11.64 -14.22 -7.22
CA ILE A 61 -11.96 -15.01 -8.44
C ILE A 61 -12.20 -14.19 -9.73
N THR A 62 -11.15 -14.28 -10.59
CA THR A 62 -11.04 -14.34 -12.06
C THR A 62 -11.48 -13.19 -12.96
N GLU A 63 -10.49 -12.72 -13.74
CA GLU A 63 -10.58 -12.31 -15.14
C GLU A 63 -11.66 -13.09 -15.91
N ASP A 64 -12.63 -12.38 -16.51
CA ASP A 64 -12.83 -12.40 -17.96
C ASP A 64 -13.97 -11.46 -18.41
N ILE A 65 -13.82 -10.92 -19.62
CA ILE A 65 -14.85 -10.41 -20.55
C ILE A 65 -15.17 -8.90 -20.60
N GLU A 66 -14.60 -8.31 -21.67
CA GLU A 66 -15.18 -7.45 -22.72
C GLU A 66 -15.35 -5.94 -22.55
N ALA A 67 -14.60 -5.24 -23.40
CA ALA A 67 -14.85 -3.89 -23.87
C ALA A 67 -16.19 -3.81 -24.59
N VAL A 68 -17.12 -3.00 -24.05
CA VAL A 68 -18.30 -2.53 -24.78
C VAL A 68 -18.10 -1.07 -25.17
N THR A 69 -17.92 -0.88 -26.47
CA THR A 69 -18.11 0.36 -27.21
C THR A 69 -19.57 0.82 -27.16
N THR A 70 -19.82 2.09 -26.87
CA THR A 70 -20.91 2.85 -27.49
C THR A 70 -20.56 4.34 -27.56
N ASN A 71 -20.41 4.83 -28.79
CA ASN A 71 -20.61 6.23 -29.17
C ASN A 71 -22.11 6.59 -28.98
N GLU A 72 -22.44 7.83 -28.61
CA GLU A 72 -23.05 8.84 -29.52
C GLU A 72 -23.49 10.13 -28.77
N ALA A 73 -22.95 11.25 -29.28
CA ALA A 73 -23.47 12.61 -29.46
C ALA A 73 -24.45 13.30 -28.48
N ALA A 74 -24.06 14.51 -28.03
CA ALA A 74 -24.62 15.83 -28.43
C ALA A 74 -24.64 16.82 -27.22
N THR A 75 -23.80 17.88 -27.13
CA THR A 75 -23.76 19.22 -27.78
C THR A 75 -24.13 20.33 -26.76
N GLU A 76 -23.50 21.50 -26.93
CA GLU A 76 -23.69 22.82 -26.27
C GLU A 76 -22.81 23.07 -25.02
N LEU A 77 -21.62 23.68 -25.15
CA LEU A 77 -21.26 25.07 -25.49
C LEU A 77 -21.45 26.04 -24.31
N GLU A 78 -20.35 26.31 -23.58
CA GLU A 78 -20.13 27.64 -23.02
C GLU A 78 -18.63 27.92 -22.91
N THR A 79 -18.25 28.99 -23.59
CA THR A 79 -16.92 29.57 -23.74
C THR A 79 -16.52 30.37 -22.50
N LEU A 80 -15.34 30.12 -21.93
CA LEU A 80 -14.58 31.15 -21.22
C LEU A 80 -13.11 31.09 -21.65
N THR A 81 -12.79 32.05 -22.51
CA THR A 81 -11.48 32.62 -22.80
C THR A 81 -10.69 32.89 -21.52
N ASN A 82 -9.40 32.53 -21.50
CA ASN A 82 -8.39 33.38 -20.89
C ASN A 82 -7.06 33.25 -21.63
N ASN A 83 -6.61 34.40 -22.09
CA ASN A 83 -5.38 34.63 -22.81
C ASN A 83 -4.18 34.40 -21.91
N ASN A 84 -3.15 33.74 -22.43
CA ASN A 84 -1.77 34.15 -22.20
C ASN A 84 -0.97 33.78 -23.45
N SER A 85 -0.73 34.81 -24.27
CA SER A 85 0.43 34.86 -25.13
C SER A 85 1.66 34.77 -24.25
N ASP A 86 2.55 33.82 -24.52
CA ASP A 86 3.95 34.13 -24.41
C ASP A 86 4.72 33.46 -25.54
N GLU A 87 5.56 34.28 -26.13
CA GLU A 87 6.19 34.23 -27.42
C GLU A 87 7.62 33.77 -27.18
N LEU A 88 7.97 32.54 -27.56
CA LEU A 88 9.37 32.13 -27.66
C LEU A 88 9.59 31.19 -28.85
N GLU A 89 10.72 31.46 -29.49
CA GLU A 89 11.09 31.22 -30.89
C GLU A 89 11.32 29.74 -31.27
N PRO A 90 11.25 29.40 -32.58
CA PRO A 90 11.67 28.09 -33.07
C PRO A 90 13.21 27.99 -33.14
N GLU A 91 13.80 27.23 -32.23
CA GLU A 91 15.21 26.84 -32.32
C GLU A 91 15.39 25.83 -33.46
N THR A 92 16.22 26.22 -34.42
CA THR A 92 16.58 25.46 -35.62
C THR A 92 17.68 24.47 -35.27
N THR A 93 17.35 23.17 -35.22
CA THR A 93 18.38 22.12 -35.14
C THR A 93 18.95 21.84 -36.53
N PRO A 94 20.28 21.90 -36.74
CA PRO A 94 20.89 21.62 -38.03
C PRO A 94 20.88 20.11 -38.35
N GLU A 95 20.44 19.81 -39.57
CA GLU A 95 20.55 18.50 -40.21
C GLU A 95 22.04 18.10 -40.36
N THR A 96 22.44 17.00 -39.73
CA THR A 96 23.69 16.32 -40.06
C THR A 96 23.42 15.31 -41.19
N SER A 97 23.56 15.83 -42.41
CA SER A 97 23.74 15.03 -43.62
C SER A 97 25.05 14.24 -43.51
N ILE A 98 24.95 12.91 -43.38
CA ILE A 98 26.08 11.99 -43.59
C ILE A 98 25.86 11.34 -44.96
N CYS A 99 26.51 11.91 -45.97
CA CYS A 99 26.77 11.24 -47.24
C CYS A 99 27.84 10.18 -46.98
N VAL A 100 27.56 8.91 -47.29
CA VAL A 100 28.60 7.90 -47.48
C VAL A 100 28.47 7.43 -48.91
N ASP A 101 29.38 7.91 -49.74
CA ASP A 101 29.59 7.42 -51.10
C ASP A 101 30.19 6.01 -51.07
N ASP A 102 29.79 5.22 -52.05
CA ASP A 102 30.25 3.87 -52.35
C ASP A 102 31.78 3.75 -52.46
N GLU A 103 32.35 2.64 -51.96
CA GLU A 103 33.20 1.72 -52.75
C GLU A 103 33.77 0.56 -51.90
N ASN A 104 33.48 -0.66 -52.36
CA ASN A 104 34.29 -1.89 -52.32
C ASN A 104 35.15 -2.24 -51.09
N GLY A 105 34.88 -3.43 -50.52
CA GLY A 105 35.97 -4.30 -50.05
C GLY A 105 35.68 -5.20 -48.86
N ASN A 106 35.27 -6.44 -49.15
CA ASN A 106 35.77 -7.67 -48.54
C ASN A 106 36.23 -7.62 -47.06
N ILE A 107 35.40 -8.11 -46.13
CA ILE A 107 35.90 -8.68 -44.88
C ILE A 107 35.38 -10.10 -44.68
N SER A 108 36.30 -11.05 -44.81
CA SER A 108 36.15 -12.44 -44.37
C SER A 108 36.10 -12.51 -42.83
N PRO A 109 35.43 -13.53 -42.24
CA PRO A 109 35.41 -13.70 -40.79
C PRO A 109 36.65 -14.47 -40.33
N THR A 110 37.41 -13.92 -39.37
CA THR A 110 38.45 -14.65 -38.65
C THR A 110 37.93 -15.06 -37.28
N LEU A 111 37.81 -16.37 -37.09
CA LEU A 111 37.62 -17.06 -35.81
C LEU A 111 38.96 -17.18 -35.07
N THR A 112 38.99 -16.85 -33.77
CA THR A 112 39.93 -17.32 -32.73
C THR A 112 39.49 -16.68 -31.40
N GLY A 113 39.27 -17.34 -30.27
CA GLY A 113 39.39 -18.74 -29.85
C GLY A 113 38.67 -18.93 -28.51
N GLU A 114 38.46 -20.19 -28.13
CA GLU A 114 37.97 -20.68 -26.82
C GLU A 114 39.01 -20.44 -25.69
N PRO A 115 38.89 -20.99 -24.45
CA PRO A 115 37.76 -21.39 -23.59
C PRO A 115 37.86 -20.64 -22.21
N GLU A 116 36.99 -20.75 -21.19
CA GLU A 116 36.94 -21.84 -20.20
C GLU A 116 35.87 -21.56 -19.11
N THR A 117 35.45 -22.67 -18.53
CA THR A 117 34.50 -22.94 -17.45
C THR A 117 35.02 -22.67 -16.04
N LEU A 118 34.18 -22.15 -15.14
CA LEU A 118 34.26 -22.32 -13.66
C LEU A 118 32.83 -22.04 -13.12
N GLY A 119 32.20 -22.79 -12.22
CA GLY A 119 32.57 -23.90 -11.35
C GLY A 119 31.55 -23.87 -10.20
N THR A 120 30.76 -24.92 -10.05
CA THR A 120 29.86 -25.15 -8.91
C THR A 120 30.67 -25.60 -7.70
N VAL A 121 30.48 -24.97 -6.54
CA VAL A 121 30.69 -25.63 -5.24
C VAL A 121 29.72 -25.11 -4.19
N ASP A 122 29.38 -26.03 -3.31
CA ASP A 122 28.23 -26.14 -2.44
C ASP A 122 28.49 -25.57 -1.03
N SER A 123 27.40 -25.15 -0.38
CA SER A 123 27.05 -25.29 1.04
C SER A 123 27.98 -24.84 2.19
N ALA A 124 27.39 -23.99 3.06
CA ALA A 124 27.24 -24.15 4.53
C ALA A 124 27.79 -23.01 5.45
N ASN A 125 26.82 -22.34 6.09
CA ASN A 125 26.69 -22.08 7.54
C ASN A 125 27.45 -20.93 8.25
N GLU A 126 26.66 -20.23 9.08
CA GLU A 126 26.97 -19.53 10.36
C GLU A 126 27.51 -18.07 10.42
N VAL A 127 26.66 -17.23 11.06
CA VAL A 127 26.93 -16.30 12.18
C VAL A 127 27.57 -14.92 11.89
N ASN A 128 26.67 -13.91 11.92
CA ASN A 128 26.71 -12.65 12.70
C ASN A 128 28.06 -11.93 12.91
N THR A 129 28.21 -10.73 12.34
CA THR A 129 28.85 -9.56 13.01
C THR A 129 28.33 -8.24 12.45
N LEU A 130 27.96 -7.33 13.36
CA LEU A 130 27.75 -5.90 13.11
C LEU A 130 28.96 -5.25 12.41
N THR A 131 28.70 -4.33 11.50
CA THR A 131 29.59 -3.17 11.27
C THR A 131 28.84 -1.93 10.80
N THR A 132 29.04 -0.88 11.58
CA THR A 132 28.77 0.54 11.41
C THR A 132 29.17 1.09 10.04
N GLY A 133 28.30 1.94 9.46
CA GLY A 133 28.61 2.74 8.27
C GLY A 133 27.82 4.04 8.27
N ASN A 134 28.48 5.12 8.70
CA ASN A 134 28.02 6.51 8.62
C ASN A 134 27.71 6.93 7.18
N ASN A 135 26.65 7.73 6.98
CA ASN A 135 26.60 8.69 5.87
C ASN A 135 26.11 10.04 6.38
N SER A 136 27.08 10.94 6.51
CA SER A 136 26.91 12.38 6.71
C SER A 136 26.59 13.03 5.36
N HIS A 137 25.58 13.90 5.33
CA HIS A 137 25.56 15.03 4.41
C HIS A 137 25.06 16.27 5.17
N PRO A 138 25.70 17.45 4.98
CA PRO A 138 25.38 18.66 5.72
C PRO A 138 24.24 19.42 5.02
N VAL A 139 23.30 19.95 5.79
CA VAL A 139 22.39 21.00 5.31
C VAL A 139 22.60 22.23 6.17
N THR A 140 22.91 23.31 5.47
CA THR A 140 23.21 24.67 5.90
C THR A 140 22.10 25.30 6.72
N ALA A 141 22.52 26.05 7.73
CA ALA A 141 21.71 26.93 8.55
C ALA A 141 21.30 28.18 7.77
N ASP A 142 20.04 28.57 7.88
CA ASP A 142 19.64 29.97 7.86
C ASP A 142 18.76 30.24 9.08
N GLN A 143 19.07 31.35 9.73
CA GLN A 143 18.49 31.82 10.97
C GLN A 143 17.17 32.52 10.71
N ASP A 144 16.15 32.21 11.53
CA ASP A 144 15.28 33.25 12.04
C ASP A 144 14.91 32.93 13.48
N THR A 145 15.23 33.90 14.32
CA THR A 145 15.16 33.84 15.78
C THR A 145 13.80 34.37 16.19
N GLU A 146 12.86 33.49 16.54
CA GLU A 146 11.76 33.87 17.43
C GLU A 146 11.74 33.01 18.69
N ASN A 147 11.64 33.74 19.78
CA ASN A 147 11.97 33.40 21.15
C ASN A 147 10.66 33.06 21.86
N LEU A 148 10.40 31.79 22.21
CA LEU A 148 9.38 31.44 23.20
C LEU A 148 9.77 30.14 23.97
N PRO A 149 9.40 30.04 25.26
CA PRO A 149 10.21 29.39 26.28
C PRO A 149 10.14 27.86 26.28
N GLN A 150 11.30 27.23 26.50
CA GLN A 150 11.49 25.82 26.79
C GLN A 150 10.74 25.43 28.08
N SER A 151 9.64 24.69 27.97
CA SER A 151 9.26 23.71 28.97
C SER A 151 9.86 22.37 28.58
N GLN A 152 11.03 22.08 29.12
CA GLN A 152 11.58 20.73 29.17
C GLN A 152 10.65 19.85 29.99
N HIS A 153 9.68 19.19 29.34
CA HIS A 153 9.12 17.95 29.86
C HIS A 153 10.08 16.82 29.45
N GLN A 154 11.14 16.66 30.24
CA GLN A 154 11.80 15.37 30.36
C GLN A 154 10.76 14.38 30.86
N VAL A 155 10.24 13.53 29.98
CA VAL A 155 9.41 12.40 30.36
C VAL A 155 10.34 11.36 30.97
N ASP A 156 10.56 11.51 32.27
CA ASP A 156 11.26 10.56 33.11
C ASP A 156 10.46 9.24 33.13
N ARG A 157 10.88 8.29 32.29
CA ARG A 157 10.34 6.94 32.23
C ARG A 157 10.87 6.10 33.40
N THR A 158 10.51 6.44 34.63
CA THR A 158 10.57 5.52 35.80
C THR A 158 9.54 5.83 36.89
N GLY A 159 8.48 6.59 36.59
CA GLY A 159 7.45 6.96 37.59
C GLY A 159 6.14 6.19 37.45
N TRP A 160 6.13 4.87 37.66
CA TRP A 160 4.88 4.13 37.88
C TRP A 160 4.89 3.51 39.28
N TYR A 161 4.15 4.15 40.18
CA TYR A 161 3.78 3.70 41.53
C TYR A 161 4.92 3.41 42.50
N GLN A 162 5.40 4.47 43.15
CA GLN A 162 5.82 4.33 44.54
C GLN A 162 4.63 4.78 45.39
N PRO A 163 3.85 3.86 46.01
CA PRO A 163 2.87 4.30 46.99
C PRO A 163 3.64 5.02 48.10
N ALA A 164 3.16 6.22 48.47
CA ALA A 164 3.57 6.89 49.69
C ALA A 164 3.55 5.85 50.84
N PRO A 165 4.45 5.91 51.84
CA PRO A 165 4.34 5.05 53.00
C PRO A 165 3.01 5.35 53.68
N LEU A 166 1.99 4.54 53.35
CA LEU A 166 0.77 4.41 54.10
C LEU A 166 1.22 4.16 55.53
N ALA A 167 0.71 4.97 56.46
CA ALA A 167 0.94 4.77 57.88
C ALA A 167 0.83 3.26 58.17
N ASN A 168 1.86 2.70 58.81
CA ASN A 168 1.96 1.28 59.14
C ASN A 168 0.95 0.89 60.24
N THR A 169 -0.29 1.34 60.13
CA THR A 169 -1.39 0.96 60.99
C THR A 169 -1.62 -0.52 60.76
N THR A 170 -1.48 -1.32 61.81
CA THR A 170 -1.67 -2.77 61.68
C THR A 170 -3.14 -3.06 61.32
N LYS A 171 -3.42 -4.12 60.56
CA LYS A 171 -4.79 -4.42 60.10
C LYS A 171 -5.77 -4.54 61.28
N SER A 172 -5.30 -5.10 62.38
CA SER A 172 -6.03 -5.19 63.64
C SER A 172 -6.38 -3.81 64.21
N GLU A 173 -5.50 -2.83 64.11
CA GLU A 173 -5.77 -1.43 64.50
C GLU A 173 -6.84 -0.79 63.61
N LEU A 174 -6.85 -1.06 62.31
CA LEU A 174 -7.84 -0.51 61.38
C LEU A 174 -9.25 -1.08 61.66
N VAL A 175 -9.34 -2.39 61.88
CA VAL A 175 -10.58 -3.08 62.26
C VAL A 175 -11.06 -2.59 63.63
N THR A 176 -10.15 -2.42 64.59
CA THR A 176 -10.45 -1.89 65.93
C THR A 176 -10.99 -0.47 65.87
N SER A 177 -10.33 0.43 65.13
CA SER A 177 -10.73 1.83 64.99
C SER A 177 -12.10 1.97 64.33
N THR A 178 -12.36 1.17 63.30
CA THR A 178 -13.65 1.15 62.60
C THR A 178 -14.77 0.61 63.49
N ALA A 179 -14.52 -0.49 64.21
CA ALA A 179 -15.49 -1.07 65.14
C ALA A 179 -15.83 -0.11 66.28
N GLN A 180 -14.82 0.54 66.87
CA GLN A 180 -15.00 1.57 67.89
C GLN A 180 -15.80 2.78 67.38
N GLY A 181 -15.54 3.23 66.16
CA GLY A 181 -16.29 4.32 65.52
C GLY A 181 -17.78 3.98 65.29
N LEU A 182 -18.10 2.69 65.16
CA LEU A 182 -19.47 2.18 65.04
C LEU A 182 -20.11 1.81 66.39
N GLY A 183 -19.40 2.02 67.50
CA GLY A 183 -19.86 1.64 68.84
C GLY A 183 -19.88 0.13 69.11
N VAL A 184 -19.19 -0.65 68.27
CA VAL A 184 -19.08 -2.11 68.38
C VAL A 184 -17.76 -2.46 69.08
N VAL A 185 -17.84 -3.21 70.18
CA VAL A 185 -16.66 -3.71 70.89
C VAL A 185 -16.39 -5.12 70.41
N LEU A 186 -15.33 -5.30 69.63
CA LEU A 186 -14.85 -6.60 69.17
C LEU A 186 -13.75 -7.10 70.10
N ASN A 187 -13.71 -8.41 70.35
CA ASN A 187 -12.61 -9.04 71.05
C ASN A 187 -11.42 -9.31 70.10
N GLU A 188 -10.24 -9.60 70.67
CA GLU A 188 -9.00 -9.77 69.91
C GLU A 188 -9.08 -10.89 68.85
N ALA A 189 -9.78 -11.99 69.18
CA ALA A 189 -9.99 -13.11 68.25
C ALA A 189 -10.95 -12.75 67.10
N GLU A 190 -11.97 -11.93 67.35
CA GLU A 190 -12.88 -11.41 66.31
C GLU A 190 -12.18 -10.42 65.39
N ILE A 191 -11.32 -9.55 65.95
CA ILE A 191 -10.50 -8.61 65.19
C ILE A 191 -9.54 -9.38 64.29
N GLU A 192 -8.89 -10.43 64.80
CA GLU A 192 -7.99 -11.28 64.03
C GLU A 192 -8.74 -12.04 62.93
N LEU A 193 -9.89 -12.64 63.24
CA LEU A 193 -10.71 -13.36 62.26
C LEU A 193 -11.18 -12.45 61.11
N ILE A 194 -11.61 -11.23 61.43
CA ILE A 194 -12.02 -10.24 60.42
C ILE A 194 -10.81 -9.78 59.62
N ALA A 195 -9.68 -9.49 60.26
CA ALA A 195 -8.45 -9.08 59.59
C ALA A 195 -7.89 -10.16 58.64
N THR A 196 -8.00 -11.44 59.00
CA THR A 196 -7.61 -12.57 58.16
C THR A 196 -8.58 -12.74 56.98
N ASN A 197 -9.89 -12.66 57.21
CA ASN A 197 -10.89 -12.82 56.14
C ASN A 197 -10.91 -11.66 55.12
N VAL A 198 -10.58 -10.43 55.54
CA VAL A 198 -10.42 -9.28 54.64
C VAL A 198 -9.26 -9.50 53.65
N ASN A 199 -8.30 -10.36 53.97
CA ASN A 199 -7.16 -10.65 53.10
C ASN A 199 -7.50 -11.59 51.92
N CYS A 200 -8.43 -12.54 52.12
CA CYS A 200 -8.74 -13.57 51.12
C CYS A 200 -9.37 -13.01 49.83
N SER A 201 -10.10 -11.90 49.90
CA SER A 201 -10.69 -11.28 48.69
C SER A 201 -9.73 -10.34 47.93
N SER A 202 -8.66 -9.87 48.58
CA SER A 202 -7.70 -8.96 47.94
C SER A 202 -6.64 -9.70 47.12
N ASP A 203 -6.20 -10.86 47.60
CA ASP A 203 -5.20 -11.68 46.91
C ASP A 203 -5.79 -12.33 45.63
N ASP A 204 -7.04 -12.79 45.69
CA ASP A 204 -7.79 -13.36 44.55
C ASP A 204 -8.05 -12.32 43.43
N LEU A 205 -8.32 -11.06 43.81
CA LEU A 205 -8.48 -9.96 42.85
C LEU A 205 -7.16 -9.63 42.14
N GLN A 206 -6.04 -9.64 42.86
CA GLN A 206 -4.72 -9.35 42.29
C GLN A 206 -4.30 -10.44 41.31
N GLU A 207 -4.56 -11.71 41.63
CA GLU A 207 -4.35 -12.85 40.72
C GLU A 207 -5.20 -12.71 39.46
N THR A 208 -6.51 -12.47 39.63
CA THR A 208 -7.45 -12.25 38.51
C THR A 208 -7.01 -11.07 37.61
N LEU A 209 -6.49 -9.99 38.20
CA LEU A 209 -6.03 -8.82 37.44
C LEU A 209 -4.79 -9.13 36.59
N GLU A 210 -3.84 -9.90 37.14
CA GLU A 210 -2.67 -10.34 36.40
C GLU A 210 -3.02 -11.35 35.30
N GLU A 211 -4.01 -12.22 35.52
CA GLU A 211 -4.55 -13.08 34.47
C GLU A 211 -5.20 -12.28 33.34
N ILE A 212 -6.05 -11.30 33.67
CA ILE A 212 -6.68 -10.41 32.68
C ILE A 212 -5.61 -9.65 31.89
N LYS A 213 -4.59 -9.12 32.56
CA LYS A 213 -3.47 -8.43 31.92
C LYS A 213 -2.69 -9.38 31.00
N GLY A 214 -2.42 -10.61 31.44
CA GLY A 214 -1.80 -11.65 30.63
C GLY A 214 -2.61 -11.96 29.38
N ALA A 215 -3.92 -12.13 29.51
CA ALA A 215 -4.84 -12.38 28.41
C ALA A 215 -4.88 -11.22 27.41
N ILE A 216 -4.92 -9.97 27.89
CA ILE A 216 -4.88 -8.77 27.03
C ILE A 216 -3.55 -8.71 26.26
N ILE A 217 -2.41 -8.94 26.92
CA ILE A 217 -1.10 -8.95 26.25
C ILE A 217 -1.04 -10.07 25.20
N ALA A 218 -1.53 -11.27 25.52
CA ALA A 218 -1.58 -12.39 24.59
C ALA A 218 -2.46 -12.07 23.37
N PHE A 219 -3.63 -11.46 23.59
CA PHE A 219 -4.51 -11.03 22.51
C PHE A 219 -3.86 -9.97 21.62
N ILE A 220 -3.19 -8.98 22.19
CA ILE A 220 -2.47 -7.95 21.43
C ILE A 220 -1.35 -8.58 20.61
N LYS A 221 -0.54 -9.48 21.20
CA LYS A 221 0.51 -10.21 20.48
C LYS A 221 -0.06 -11.01 19.30
N HIS A 222 -1.16 -11.74 19.53
CA HIS A 222 -1.84 -12.49 18.49
C HIS A 222 -2.36 -11.56 17.36
N ARG A 223 -2.96 -10.41 17.72
CA ARG A 223 -3.42 -9.41 16.74
C ARG A 223 -2.28 -8.83 15.92
N ILE A 224 -1.13 -8.53 16.54
CA ILE A 224 0.07 -8.05 15.84
C ILE A 224 0.56 -9.12 14.86
N ALA A 225 0.74 -10.36 15.32
CA ALA A 225 1.20 -11.46 14.48
C ALA A 225 0.26 -11.72 13.28
N ASN A 226 -1.05 -11.71 13.51
CA ASN A 226 -2.04 -11.88 12.46
C ASN A 226 -2.02 -10.72 11.45
N ASN A 227 -1.79 -9.49 11.89
CA ASN A 227 -1.67 -8.35 10.99
C ASN A 227 -0.37 -8.39 10.19
N SER A 228 0.77 -8.74 10.82
CA SER A 228 2.04 -8.96 10.11
C SER A 228 1.89 -10.02 9.03
N LYS A 229 1.28 -11.17 9.36
CA LYS A 229 1.01 -12.23 8.37
C LYS A 229 0.20 -11.72 7.18
N LYS A 230 -0.88 -10.96 7.42
CA LYS A 230 -1.68 -10.38 6.33
C LYS A 230 -0.89 -9.42 5.46
N ILE A 231 -0.01 -8.62 6.06
CA ILE A 231 0.88 -7.71 5.32
C ILE A 231 1.83 -8.53 4.46
N ASP A 232 2.44 -9.57 5.00
CA ASP A 232 3.35 -10.45 4.26
C ASP A 232 2.64 -11.16 3.10
N ASP A 233 1.44 -11.70 3.34
CA ASP A 233 0.61 -12.34 2.30
C ASP A 233 0.29 -11.35 1.17
N THR A 234 -0.12 -10.12 1.51
CA THR A 234 -0.43 -9.07 0.52
C THR A 234 0.83 -8.63 -0.24
N LEU A 235 1.97 -8.53 0.45
CA LEU A 235 3.23 -8.15 -0.17
C LEU A 235 3.69 -9.22 -1.17
N ASN A 236 3.56 -10.49 -0.82
CA ASN A 236 3.88 -11.60 -1.72
C ASN A 236 3.00 -11.58 -2.97
N GLU A 237 1.69 -11.35 -2.82
CA GLU A 237 0.77 -11.21 -3.95
C GLU A 237 1.17 -10.04 -4.87
N ILE A 238 1.52 -8.89 -4.31
CA ILE A 238 1.99 -7.74 -5.10
C ILE A 238 3.28 -8.09 -5.87
N VAL A 239 4.23 -8.76 -5.22
CA VAL A 239 5.49 -9.16 -5.85
C VAL A 239 5.24 -10.18 -6.96
N GLU A 240 4.34 -11.13 -6.76
CA GLU A 240 3.93 -12.11 -7.77
C GLU A 240 3.32 -11.42 -8.99
N VAL A 241 2.29 -10.59 -8.80
CA VAL A 241 1.64 -9.84 -9.88
C VAL A 241 2.63 -8.93 -10.62
N ALA A 242 3.54 -8.26 -9.90
CA ALA A 242 4.57 -7.43 -10.52
C ALA A 242 5.57 -8.26 -11.35
N THR A 243 5.95 -9.43 -10.86
CA THR A 243 6.84 -10.37 -11.56
C THR A 243 6.18 -10.92 -12.82
N ASP A 244 4.93 -11.33 -12.71
CA ASP A 244 4.15 -11.84 -13.85
C ASP A 244 3.94 -10.75 -14.90
N GLY A 245 3.57 -9.53 -14.50
CA GLY A 245 3.45 -8.39 -15.40
C GLY A 245 4.76 -8.05 -16.10
N PHE A 246 5.89 -8.12 -15.39
CA PHE A 246 7.22 -7.92 -15.98
C PHE A 246 7.55 -9.00 -17.02
N ASN A 247 7.31 -10.27 -16.68
CA ASN A 247 7.56 -11.39 -17.58
C ASN A 247 6.68 -11.32 -18.82
N GLN A 248 5.39 -11.01 -18.67
CA GLN A 248 4.44 -10.82 -19.76
C GLN A 248 4.89 -9.69 -20.69
N ASN A 249 5.29 -8.53 -20.14
CA ASN A 249 5.79 -7.42 -20.93
C ASN A 249 7.07 -7.77 -21.69
N SER A 250 8.00 -8.47 -21.05
CA SER A 250 9.24 -8.93 -21.68
C SER A 250 8.97 -9.90 -22.84
N GLN A 251 8.00 -10.81 -22.65
CA GLN A 251 7.57 -11.75 -23.68
C GLN A 251 6.89 -11.03 -24.86
N GLN A 252 5.95 -10.13 -24.59
CA GLN A 252 5.30 -9.31 -25.61
C GLN A 252 6.30 -8.47 -26.42
N LEU A 253 7.29 -7.87 -25.76
CA LEU A 253 8.35 -7.13 -26.44
C LEU A 253 9.18 -8.04 -27.34
N THR A 254 9.56 -9.22 -26.84
CA THR A 254 10.32 -10.22 -27.61
C THR A 254 9.55 -10.69 -28.84
N ASP A 255 8.27 -11.02 -28.67
CA ASP A 255 7.39 -11.44 -29.75
C ASP A 255 7.15 -10.32 -30.77
N GLY A 256 6.95 -9.09 -30.30
CA GLY A 256 6.82 -7.90 -31.13
C GLY A 256 8.06 -7.64 -31.98
N LEU A 257 9.26 -7.67 -31.37
CA LEU A 257 10.52 -7.50 -32.09
C LEU A 257 10.75 -8.61 -33.12
N ARG A 258 10.40 -9.86 -32.78
CA ARG A 258 10.49 -10.99 -33.71
C ARG A 258 9.53 -10.82 -34.90
N ASN A 259 8.31 -10.37 -34.66
CA ASN A 259 7.33 -10.09 -35.71
C ASN A 259 7.79 -8.96 -36.63
N ILE A 260 8.26 -7.84 -36.08
CA ILE A 260 8.80 -6.71 -36.85
C ILE A 260 9.94 -7.18 -37.76
N ASN A 261 10.87 -8.00 -37.24
CA ASN A 261 11.97 -8.54 -38.03
C ASN A 261 11.46 -9.42 -39.19
N GLN A 262 10.51 -10.32 -38.92
CA GLN A 262 9.89 -11.13 -39.96
C GLN A 262 9.20 -10.28 -41.04
N GLN A 263 8.46 -9.25 -40.63
CA GLN A 263 7.79 -8.33 -41.53
C GLN A 263 8.80 -7.55 -42.40
N LEU A 264 9.89 -7.07 -41.80
CA LEU A 264 10.95 -6.35 -42.52
C LEU A 264 11.63 -7.24 -43.57
N GLN A 265 11.91 -8.50 -43.23
CA GLN A 265 12.46 -9.47 -44.17
C GLN A 265 11.49 -9.75 -45.33
N GLN A 266 10.20 -9.92 -45.03
CA GLN A 266 9.17 -10.13 -46.05
C GLN A 266 9.02 -8.90 -46.95
N GLN A 267 8.97 -7.70 -46.39
CA GLN A 267 8.92 -6.46 -47.17
C GLN A 267 10.14 -6.29 -48.08
N SER A 268 11.34 -6.62 -47.61
CA SER A 268 12.55 -6.60 -48.43
C SER A 268 12.45 -7.57 -49.61
N LYS A 269 11.93 -8.78 -49.37
CA LYS A 269 11.70 -9.79 -50.41
C LYS A 269 10.66 -9.30 -51.44
N ASP A 270 9.56 -8.73 -50.98
CA ASP A 270 8.50 -8.21 -51.84
C ASP A 270 8.97 -7.02 -52.67
N PHE A 271 9.73 -6.11 -52.06
CA PHE A 271 10.36 -4.99 -52.75
C PHE A 271 11.29 -5.48 -53.86
N LYS A 272 12.23 -6.39 -53.54
CA LYS A 272 13.14 -6.98 -54.54
C LYS A 272 12.38 -7.67 -55.67
N SER A 273 11.30 -8.37 -55.36
CA SER A 273 10.44 -9.02 -56.37
C SER A 273 9.75 -8.00 -57.28
N LYS A 274 9.15 -6.96 -56.70
CA LYS A 274 8.50 -5.87 -57.44
C LYS A 274 9.50 -5.13 -58.34
N VAL A 275 10.69 -4.79 -57.82
CA VAL A 275 11.76 -4.15 -58.58
C VAL A 275 12.18 -5.03 -59.75
N LYS A 276 12.47 -6.32 -59.53
CA LYS A 276 12.79 -7.28 -60.59
C LYS A 276 11.68 -7.37 -61.64
N SER A 277 10.43 -7.42 -61.22
CA SER A 277 9.29 -7.48 -62.14
C SER A 277 9.20 -6.24 -63.03
N ARG A 278 9.45 -5.04 -62.47
CA ARG A 278 9.46 -3.79 -63.24
C ARG A 278 10.65 -3.72 -64.20
N LEU A 279 11.84 -4.13 -63.76
CA LEU A 279 13.03 -4.20 -64.59
C LEU A 279 12.87 -5.11 -65.83
N LYS A 280 12.16 -6.25 -65.68
CA LYS A 280 11.85 -7.13 -66.81
C LYS A 280 11.07 -6.43 -67.93
N CYS A 281 10.20 -5.47 -67.60
CA CYS A 281 9.46 -4.70 -68.62
C CYS A 281 10.36 -3.79 -69.48
N PHE A 282 11.59 -3.53 -69.03
CA PHE A 282 12.57 -2.71 -69.75
C PHE A 282 13.66 -3.55 -70.43
N GLN A 283 13.61 -4.88 -70.33
CA GLN A 283 14.53 -5.74 -71.09
C GLN A 283 14.15 -5.70 -72.57
N LEU A 284 15.07 -5.22 -73.40
CA LEU A 284 14.92 -5.18 -74.86
C LEU A 284 14.78 -6.62 -75.41
N PRO A 285 14.00 -6.84 -76.48
CA PRO A 285 13.93 -8.15 -77.14
C PRO A 285 15.33 -8.56 -77.58
N GLU A 286 15.72 -9.81 -77.31
CA GLU A 286 16.98 -10.35 -77.83
C GLU A 286 17.01 -10.18 -79.35
N ALA A 287 18.01 -9.46 -79.84
CA ALA A 287 18.17 -9.19 -81.27
C ALA A 287 18.37 -10.52 -82.01
N SER A 288 17.34 -10.92 -82.75
CA SER A 288 17.34 -12.10 -83.63
C SER A 288 17.98 -11.80 -84.98
#